data_AF-K2ADT6-F1
#
_entry.id   AF-K2ADT6-F1
#
_cell.length_a   1.000
_cell.length_b   1.000
_cell.length_c   1.000
_cell.angle_alpha   90.00
_cell.angle_beta   90.00
_cell.angle_gamma   90.00
#
_symmetry.space_group_name_H-M   'P 1'
#
loop_
_entity.id
_entity.type
_entity.pdbx_description
1 polymer ?
#
loop_
_entity_poly.entity_id
_entity_poly.type
_entity_poly.pdbx_seq_one_letter_code
_entity_poly.pdbx_strand_id
1 'polypeptide(L)' 'MIQLRPRLAEVQLAVMLLTRLPAGRMAVAPAIGAAAWAFPLVGALVGGVSAAVLCAALAVGIAPEMAAGIALV' A
#
# COMPACT_ATOMS: atom_id res chain seq x y z
N MET A 1 -13.03 -24.48 7.91
CA MET A 1 -11.79 -23.95 8.54
C MET A 1 -11.31 -22.78 7.70
N ILE A 2 -11.50 -21.56 8.18
CA ILE A 2 -11.12 -20.34 7.47
C ILE A 2 -9.58 -20.28 7.39
N GLN A 3 -9.04 -20.57 6.20
CA GLN A 3 -7.61 -20.54 5.90
C GLN A 3 -7.12 -19.08 5.85
N LEU A 4 -6.92 -18.46 7.02
CA LEU A 4 -6.47 -17.07 7.15
C LEU A 4 -5.02 -16.85 6.68
N ARG A 5 -4.18 -17.87 6.84
CA ARG A 5 -2.74 -17.82 6.50
C ARG A 5 -2.47 -17.52 5.02
N PRO A 6 -3.09 -18.19 4.03
CA PRO A 6 -2.87 -17.87 2.62
C PRO A 6 -3.38 -16.48 2.23
N ARG A 7 -4.51 -16.03 2.79
CA ARG A 7 -5.04 -14.68 2.55
C ARG A 7 -4.12 -13.58 3.09
N LEU A 8 -3.50 -13.80 4.24
CA LEU A 8 -2.53 -12.86 4.79
C LEU A 8 -1.28 -12.74 3.89
N ALA A 9 -0.82 -13.85 3.32
CA ALA A 9 0.32 -13.86 2.40
C ALA A 9 0.03 -13.14 1.07
N GLU A 10 -1.20 -13.23 0.55
CA GLU A 10 -1.65 -12.47 -0.62
C GLU A 10 -1.61 -10.95 -0.38
N VAL A 11 -2.08 -10.51 0.79
CA VAL A 11 -2.01 -9.09 1.20
C VAL A 11 -0.55 -8.66 1.42
N GLN A 12 0.25 -9.48 2.10
CA GLN A 12 1.67 -9.22 2.32
C GLN A 12 2.41 -9.06 1.00
N LEU A 13 2.10 -9.89 -0.01
CA LEU A 13 2.68 -9.80 -1.34
C LEU A 13 2.28 -8.51 -2.05
N ALA A 14 1.01 -8.11 -1.98
CA ALA A 14 0.54 -6.84 -2.53
C ALA A 14 1.20 -5.64 -1.85
N VAL A 15 1.35 -5.64 -0.52
CA VAL A 15 2.05 -4.59 0.24
C VAL A 15 3.51 -4.50 -0.20
N MET A 16 4.24 -5.61 -0.23
CA MET A 16 5.65 -5.62 -0.59
C MET A 16 5.87 -5.15 -2.03
N LEU A 17 5.00 -5.52 -2.97
CA LEU A 17 5.13 -5.09 -4.36
C LEU A 17 4.77 -3.62 -4.57
N LEU A 18 3.71 -3.13 -3.92
CA LEU A 18 3.25 -1.74 -4.09
C LEU A 18 4.11 -0.73 -3.33
N THR A 19 4.59 -1.08 -2.14
CA THR A 19 5.36 -0.14 -1.28
C THR A 19 6.88 -0.35 -1.38
N ARG A 20 7.34 -1.46 -1.94
CA ARG A 20 8.75 -1.92 -1.91
C ARG A 20 9.32 -2.11 -0.50
N LEU A 21 8.50 -2.01 0.55
CA LEU A 21 8.92 -2.23 1.93
C LEU A 21 8.85 -3.72 2.28
N PRO A 22 9.86 -4.26 2.99
CA PRO A 22 9.86 -5.66 3.40
C PRO A 22 8.82 -5.89 4.51
N ALA A 23 7.66 -6.45 4.15
CA ALA A 23 6.58 -6.77 5.10
C ALA A 23 6.77 -8.16 5.76
N GLY A 24 8.02 -8.55 6.08
CA GLY A 24 8.34 -9.85 6.68
C GLY A 24 8.79 -10.93 5.69
N ARG A 25 8.86 -12.19 6.16
CA ARG A 25 9.30 -13.36 5.38
C ARG A 25 8.12 -14.22 4.95
N MET A 26 8.05 -14.54 3.66
CA MET A 26 7.13 -15.55 3.13
C MET A 26 7.88 -16.87 2.94
N ALA A 27 7.35 -17.95 3.50
CA ALA A 27 7.92 -19.29 3.28
C ALA A 27 7.62 -19.83 1.86
N VAL A 28 6.44 -19.48 1.32
CA VAL A 28 6.00 -19.81 -0.04
C VAL A 28 5.32 -18.58 -0.62
N ALA A 29 5.74 -18.15 -1.80
CA ALA A 29 5.11 -17.04 -2.50
C ALA A 29 3.77 -17.49 -3.11
N PRO A 30 2.64 -16.82 -2.80
CA PRO A 30 1.36 -17.12 -3.43
C PRO A 30 1.38 -16.73 -4.91
N ALA A 31 0.58 -17.43 -5.73
CA ALA A 31 0.43 -17.09 -7.14
C ALA A 31 -0.16 -15.68 -7.30
N ILE A 32 0.39 -14.88 -8.22
CA ILE A 32 -0.04 -13.49 -8.44
C ILE A 32 -1.55 -13.41 -8.74
N GLY A 33 -2.10 -14.35 -9.52
CA GLY A 33 -3.53 -14.41 -9.81
C GLY A 33 -4.41 -14.59 -8.57
N ALA A 34 -3.94 -15.33 -7.55
CA ALA A 34 -4.67 -15.49 -6.29
C ALA A 34 -4.62 -14.22 -5.43
N ALA A 35 -3.54 -13.43 -5.53
CA ALA A 35 -3.36 -12.16 -4.81
C ALA A 35 -3.97 -10.94 -5.51
N ALA A 36 -4.50 -11.09 -6.73
CA ALA A 36 -4.98 -9.98 -7.56
C ALA A 36 -6.01 -9.07 -6.86
N TRP A 37 -6.86 -9.63 -6.00
CA TRP A 37 -7.86 -8.88 -5.23
C TRP A 37 -7.25 -8.00 -4.12
N ALA A 38 -6.05 -8.32 -3.64
CA ALA A 38 -5.37 -7.58 -2.58
C ALA A 38 -4.71 -6.29 -3.11
N PHE A 39 -4.29 -6.27 -4.39
CA PHE A 39 -3.70 -5.09 -5.02
C PHE A 39 -4.57 -3.83 -4.97
N PRO A 40 -5.86 -3.85 -5.37
CA PRO A 40 -6.69 -2.64 -5.31
C PRO A 40 -6.93 -2.17 -3.87
N LEU A 41 -7.03 -3.09 -2.89
CA LEU A 41 -7.20 -2.72 -1.47
C LEU A 41 -5.94 -2.05 -0.91
N VAL A 42 -4.77 -2.64 -1.15
CA VAL A 42 -3.50 -2.07 -0.69
C VAL A 42 -3.19 -0.78 -1.45
N GLY A 43 -3.50 -0.71 -2.75
CA GLY A 43 -3.39 0.50 -3.54
C GLY A 43 -4.28 1.63 -3.02
N ALA A 44 -5.52 1.32 -2.63
CA ALA A 44 -6.42 2.29 -2.01
C ALA A 44 -5.90 2.78 -0.65
N LEU A 45 -5.28 1.90 0.15
CA LEU A 45 -4.64 2.28 1.41
C LEU A 45 -3.47 3.25 1.15
N VAL A 46 -2.55 2.88 0.26
CA VAL A 46 -1.35 3.68 -0.04
C VAL A 46 -1.75 5.03 -0.65
N GLY A 47 -2.64 5.02 -1.65
CA GLY A 47 -3.16 6.25 -2.25
C GLY A 47 -3.94 7.11 -1.26
N GLY A 48 -4.68 6.48 -0.33
CA GLY A 48 -5.37 7.17 0.75
C GLY A 48 -4.42 7.89 1.72
N VAL A 49 -3.29 7.25 2.06
CA VAL A 49 -2.23 7.88 2.87
C VAL A 49 -1.62 9.06 2.11
N SER A 50 -1.25 8.89 0.84
CA SER A 50 -0.73 10.00 0.01
C SER A 50 -1.73 11.17 -0.10
N ALA A 51 -3.02 10.88 -0.28
CA ALA A 51 -4.07 11.90 -0.33
C ALA A 51 -4.21 12.63 1.01
N ALA A 52 -4.15 11.91 2.14
CA ALA A 52 -4.20 12.51 3.47
C ALA A 52 -3.00 13.44 3.72
N VAL A 53 -1.80 13.02 3.32
CA VAL A 53 -0.57 13.85 3.41
C VAL A 53 -0.71 15.11 2.56
N LEU A 54 -1.19 14.98 1.31
CA LEU A 54 -1.42 16.13 0.44
C LEU A 54 -2.42 17.12 1.06
N CYS A 55 -3.58 16.63 1.51
CA CYS A 55 -4.61 17.45 2.14
C CYS A 55 -4.08 18.15 3.39
N ALA A 56 -3.30 17.46 4.23
CA ALA A 56 -2.68 18.03 5.42
C ALA A 56 -1.64 19.11 5.06
N ALA A 57 -0.78 18.86 4.08
CA ALA A 57 0.23 19.82 3.62
C ALA A 57 -0.42 21.11 3.07
N LEU A 58 -1.48 20.96 2.27
CA LEU A 58 -2.24 22.10 1.76
C LEU A 58 -2.99 22.84 2.88
N ALA A 59 -3.56 22.13 3.86
CA ALA A 59 -4.25 22.74 5.00
C ALA A 59 -3.33 23.57 5.89
N VAL A 60 -2.04 23.22 5.97
CA VAL A 60 -1.02 23.97 6.72
C VAL A 60 -0.38 25.09 5.87
N GLY A 61 -0.77 25.23 4.60
CA GLY A 61 -0.34 26.33 3.72
C GLY A 61 0.98 26.08 2.98
N ILE A 62 1.42 24.82 2.86
CA ILE A 62 2.58 24.47 2.04
C ILE A 62 2.26 24.75 0.57
N ALA A 63 3.23 25.30 -0.18
CA ALA A 63 3.11 25.54 -1.61
C ALA A 63 2.72 24.24 -2.36
N PRO A 64 1.76 24.28 -3.31
CA PRO A 64 1.22 23.07 -3.95
C PRO A 64 2.28 22.17 -4.58
N GLU A 65 3.33 22.75 -5.16
CA GLU A 65 4.43 22.02 -5.80
C GLU A 65 5.20 21.18 -4.77
N MET A 66 5.45 21.77 -3.59
CA MET A 66 6.16 21.10 -2.50
C MET A 66 5.27 20.08 -1.79
N ALA A 67 3.97 20.39 -1.62
CA ALA A 67 2.99 19.47 -1.07
C ALA A 67 2.83 18.21 -1.95
N ALA A 68 2.84 18.36 -3.27
CA ALA A 68 2.83 17.24 -4.22
C ALA A 68 4.09 16.37 -4.10
N GLY A 69 5.26 16.99 -3.94
CA GLY A 69 6.50 16.26 -3.68
C GLY A 69 6.45 15.43 -2.39
N ILE A 70 5.94 16.01 -1.30
CA ILE A 70 5.82 15.33 0.00
C ILE A 70 4.82 14.16 -0.05
N ALA A 71 3.74 14.29 -0.80
CA ALA A 71 2.71 13.24 -0.88
C ALA A 71 3.14 11.97 -1.64
N LEU A 72 4.23 12.05 -2.42
CA LEU A 72 4.70 10.97 -3.31
C LEU A 72 5.97 10.26 -2.82
N VAL A 73 6.57 10.72 -1.72
CA VAL A 73 7.78 10.15 -1.10
C VAL A 73 7.41 9.27 0.07
#